data_AF-A0A1I6MBX9-F1
#
_entry.id   AF-A0A1I6MBX9-F1
#
_cell.length_a   1.000
_cell.length_b   1.000
_cell.length_c   1.000
_cell.angle_alpha   90.00
_cell.angle_beta   90.00
_cell.angle_gamma   90.00
#
_symmetry.space_group_name_H-M   'P 1'
#
loop_
_entity.id
_entity.type
_entity.pdbx_description
1 polymer ?
#
loop_
_entity_poly.entity_id
_entity_poly.type
_entity_poly.pdbx_seq_one_letter_code
_entity_poly.pdbx_strand_id
1 'polypeptide(L)'
;MGGNPYDPLTKPTIGELIVATPDHTARARSSVPPDDKPTNPLGHPFFLEETAEEPRQRLAAKHTGIAMAINTISCLLANSETFRETQAHGMPTEPGQWPLGALHTEGLFAAIYFLSQYAESLGHEPLVRP
;
A
#
# COMPACT_ATOMS: atom_id res chain seq x y z
N MET A 1 -25.51 60.40 53.24
CA MET A 1 -26.79 59.66 53.05
C MET A 1 -26.94 59.36 51.58
N GLY A 2 -27.25 58.10 51.24
CA GLY A 2 -27.50 57.62 49.88
C GLY A 2 -26.21 57.30 49.12
N GLY A 3 -25.82 56.06 48.84
CA GLY A 3 -26.62 54.84 48.68
C GLY A 3 -26.78 54.53 47.20
N ASN A 4 -25.99 53.57 46.74
CA ASN A 4 -26.38 52.37 45.99
C ASN A 4 -25.41 52.06 44.84
N PRO A 5 -24.79 50.86 44.82
CA PRO A 5 -24.08 50.30 43.68
C PRO A 5 -25.05 49.63 42.68
N TYR A 6 -24.55 49.38 41.46
CA TYR A 6 -25.12 48.62 40.33
C TYR A 6 -25.90 49.38 39.24
N ASP A 7 -25.12 49.87 38.25
CA ASP A 7 -25.09 49.55 36.80
C ASP A 7 -26.43 49.44 36.02
N PRO A 8 -26.56 50.03 34.80
CA PRO A 8 -26.01 49.36 33.61
C PRO A 8 -25.46 50.28 32.49
N LEU A 9 -24.55 49.72 31.68
CA LEU A 9 -24.16 50.12 30.31
C LEU A 9 -23.20 51.32 30.20
N THR A 10 -21.96 51.08 29.75
CA THR A 10 -21.49 51.37 28.38
C THR A 10 -20.04 50.86 28.20
N LYS A 11 -19.82 50.14 27.10
CA LYS A 11 -18.60 49.45 26.68
C LYS A 11 -17.34 50.34 26.66
N PRO A 12 -16.16 49.74 26.84
CA PRO A 12 -15.05 50.06 25.96
C PRO A 12 -14.54 48.82 25.21
N THR A 13 -14.43 49.02 23.91
CA THR A 13 -13.80 48.21 22.86
C THR A 13 -12.55 47.47 23.35
N ILE A 14 -12.69 46.17 23.58
CA ILE A 14 -11.55 45.27 23.76
C ILE A 14 -11.05 44.90 22.37
N GLY A 15 -9.76 45.13 22.18
CA GLY A 15 -9.03 44.99 20.93
C GLY A 15 -9.39 43.72 20.18
N GLU A 16 -9.63 43.92 18.89
CA GLU A 16 -9.68 42.89 17.88
C GLU A 16 -8.43 42.03 18.02
N LEU A 17 -8.61 40.84 18.58
CA LEU A 17 -7.63 39.77 18.48
C LEU A 17 -7.63 39.37 17.01
N ILE A 18 -6.71 39.92 16.24
CA ILE A 18 -6.41 39.45 14.89
C ILE A 18 -5.83 38.04 15.07
N VAL A 19 -6.72 37.05 15.05
CA VAL A 19 -6.32 35.66 14.83
C VAL A 19 -5.73 35.65 13.43
N ALA A 20 -4.41 35.53 13.36
CA ALA A 20 -3.73 35.20 12.12
C ALA A 20 -4.25 33.82 11.70
N THR A 21 -5.21 33.80 10.79
CA THR A 21 -5.55 32.59 10.04
C THR A 21 -4.31 32.20 9.27
N PRO A 22 -3.74 31.01 9.50
CA PRO A 22 -2.68 30.51 8.66
C PRO A 22 -3.31 30.06 7.34
N ASP A 23 -3.42 30.98 6.38
CA ASP A 23 -3.69 30.65 4.98
C ASP A 23 -2.35 30.41 4.29
N HIS A 24 -1.92 29.15 4.23
CA HIS A 24 -0.64 28.76 3.61
C HIS A 24 -0.74 27.63 2.59
N THR A 25 -1.90 27.03 2.38
CA THR A 25 -2.02 25.85 1.50
C THR A 25 -3.32 25.84 0.70
N ALA A 26 -3.89 27.01 0.42
CA ALA A 26 -4.92 27.14 -0.58
C ALA A 26 -4.31 27.00 -2.00
N ARG A 27 -4.40 25.77 -2.52
CA ARG A 27 -4.26 25.34 -3.94
C ARG A 27 -2.79 25.19 -4.42
N ALA A 28 -2.36 24.03 -4.90
CA ALA A 28 -3.00 23.27 -5.96
C ALA A 28 -3.38 21.84 -5.56
N ARG A 29 -4.68 21.57 -5.40
CA ARG A 29 -5.16 20.27 -5.88
C ARG A 29 -4.85 20.26 -7.37
N SER A 30 -3.84 19.49 -7.76
CA SER A 30 -3.67 19.07 -9.13
C SER A 30 -5.02 18.49 -9.55
N SER A 31 -5.74 19.18 -10.42
CA SER A 31 -6.94 18.66 -11.08
C SER A 31 -6.53 17.74 -12.23
N VAL A 32 -5.46 16.97 -12.04
CA VAL A 32 -5.22 15.78 -12.83
C VAL A 32 -6.24 14.79 -12.28
N PRO A 33 -7.16 14.27 -13.12
CA PRO A 33 -7.99 13.13 -12.73
C PRO A 33 -7.06 12.10 -12.08
N PRO A 34 -7.44 11.45 -10.97
CA PRO A 34 -6.63 10.35 -10.48
C PRO A 34 -6.36 9.45 -11.68
N ASP A 35 -5.09 9.26 -11.99
CA ASP A 35 -4.69 8.24 -12.93
C ASP A 35 -5.22 6.96 -12.28
N ASP A 36 -6.31 6.39 -12.81
CA ASP A 36 -7.04 5.24 -12.24
C ASP A 36 -6.20 3.95 -12.27
N LYS A 37 -4.89 4.11 -12.42
CA LYS A 37 -3.90 3.06 -12.47
C LYS A 37 -3.87 2.34 -11.12
N PRO A 38 -4.02 1.01 -11.11
CA PRO A 38 -3.95 0.26 -9.87
C PRO A 38 -2.57 0.45 -9.23
N THR A 39 -2.57 0.67 -7.91
CA THR A 39 -1.36 0.83 -7.10
C THR A 39 -1.17 -0.35 -6.16
N ASN A 40 0.09 -0.65 -5.84
CA ASN A 40 0.45 -1.63 -4.84
C ASN A 40 0.13 -1.11 -3.43
N PRO A 41 0.20 -1.97 -2.38
CA PRO A 41 -0.12 -1.57 -1.01
C PRO A 41 0.75 -0.43 -0.44
N LEU A 42 1.86 -0.09 -1.08
CA LEU A 42 2.74 1.02 -0.70
C LEU A 42 2.46 2.29 -1.53
N GLY A 43 1.42 2.29 -2.35
CA GLY A 43 1.01 3.42 -3.18
C GLY A 43 1.82 3.59 -4.46
N HIS A 44 2.67 2.64 -4.83
CA HIS A 44 3.38 2.71 -6.11
C HIS A 44 2.53 2.08 -7.22
N PRO A 45 2.45 2.70 -8.42
CA PRO A 45 1.70 2.13 -9.53
C PRO A 45 2.26 0.75 -9.88
N PHE A 46 1.38 -0.20 -10.20
CA PHE A 46 1.85 -1.44 -10.79
C PHE A 46 2.49 -1.13 -12.14
N PHE A 47 3.67 -1.71 -12.39
CA PHE A 47 4.19 -1.88 -13.74
C PHE A 47 3.41 -2.99 -14.44
N LEU A 48 2.08 -2.84 -14.53
CA LEU A 48 1.30 -3.55 -15.51
C LEU A 48 1.56 -2.84 -16.82
N GLU A 49 2.23 -3.52 -17.76
CA GLU A 49 2.34 -3.07 -19.14
C GLU A 49 0.94 -3.02 -19.75
N GLU A 50 0.29 -1.88 -19.56
CA GLU A 50 -0.90 -1.45 -20.30
C GLU A 50 -0.58 -1.23 -21.79
N THR A 51 0.70 -1.36 -22.17
CA THR A 51 1.26 -1.19 -23.51
C THR A 51 1.19 -2.43 -24.40
N ALA A 52 0.80 -3.60 -23.87
CA ALA A 52 0.63 -4.79 -24.69
C ALA A 52 -0.72 -4.72 -25.44
N GLU A 53 -0.70 -4.10 -26.62
CA GLU A 53 -1.87 -3.97 -27.49
C GLU A 53 -2.43 -5.34 -27.92
N GLU A 54 -1.56 -6.35 -28.03
CA GLU A 54 -1.96 -7.69 -28.47
C GLU A 54 -2.39 -8.62 -27.32
N PRO A 55 -3.52 -9.36 -27.46
CA PRO A 55 -3.99 -10.32 -26.45
C PRO A 55 -2.95 -11.35 -26.00
N ARG A 56 -2.10 -11.82 -26.93
CA ARG A 56 -1.04 -12.82 -26.63
C ARG A 56 0.07 -12.22 -25.78
N GLN A 57 0.46 -10.98 -26.06
CA GLN A 57 1.50 -10.28 -25.30
C GLN A 57 1.01 -10.01 -23.87
N ARG A 58 -0.26 -9.61 -23.71
CA ARG A 58 -0.89 -9.47 -22.37
C ARG A 58 -0.90 -10.78 -21.60
N LEU A 59 -1.26 -11.88 -22.24
CA LEU A 59 -1.27 -13.20 -21.62
C LEU A 59 0.15 -13.61 -21.16
N ALA A 60 1.15 -13.42 -22.02
CA ALA A 60 2.55 -13.71 -21.69
C ALA A 60 3.09 -12.83 -20.55
N ALA A 61 2.73 -11.55 -20.53
CA ALA A 61 3.07 -10.62 -19.46
C ALA A 61 2.44 -11.04 -18.12
N LYS A 62 1.16 -11.45 -18.13
CA LYS A 62 0.48 -12.00 -16.94
C LYS A 62 1.19 -13.25 -16.40
N HIS A 63 1.49 -14.22 -17.27
CA HIS A 63 2.22 -15.43 -16.86
C HIS A 63 3.58 -15.10 -16.26
N THR A 64 4.34 -14.20 -16.89
CA THR A 64 5.63 -13.74 -16.38
C THR A 64 5.48 -13.08 -15.00
N GLY A 65 4.48 -12.20 -14.83
CA GLY A 65 4.16 -11.55 -13.56
C GLY A 65 3.86 -12.56 -12.44
N ILE A 66 3.03 -13.56 -12.73
CA ILE A 66 2.69 -14.62 -11.76
C ILE A 66 3.92 -15.46 -11.40
N ALA A 67 4.71 -15.86 -12.40
CA ALA A 67 5.94 -16.64 -12.16
C ALA A 67 6.94 -15.87 -11.28
N MET A 68 7.12 -14.57 -11.54
CA MET A 68 7.95 -13.70 -10.70
C MET A 68 7.43 -13.60 -9.26
N ALA A 69 6.11 -13.49 -9.07
CA ALA A 69 5.50 -13.45 -7.74
C ALA A 69 5.74 -14.76 -6.97
N ILE A 70 5.48 -15.91 -7.60
CA ILE A 70 5.71 -17.23 -7.00
C ILE A 70 7.18 -17.41 -6.62
N ASN A 71 8.11 -17.05 -7.51
CA ASN A 71 9.54 -17.15 -7.23
C ASN A 71 9.94 -16.26 -6.05
N THR A 72 9.49 -15.01 -6.02
CA THR A 72 9.81 -14.06 -4.93
C THR A 72 9.30 -14.59 -3.58
N ILE A 73 8.07 -15.09 -3.52
CA ILE A 73 7.50 -15.68 -2.31
C ILE A 73 8.29 -16.92 -1.88
N SER A 74 8.68 -17.77 -2.82
CA SER A 74 9.47 -18.97 -2.54
C SER A 74 10.85 -18.63 -1.96
N CYS A 75 11.52 -17.61 -2.50
CA CYS A 75 12.78 -17.10 -1.94
C CYS A 75 12.60 -16.56 -0.51
N LEU A 76 11.51 -15.83 -0.23
CA LEU A 76 11.21 -15.37 1.12
C LEU A 76 11.04 -16.54 2.10
N LEU A 77 10.31 -17.58 1.72
CA LEU A 77 10.14 -18.77 2.56
C LEU A 77 11.47 -19.50 2.81
N ALA A 78 12.29 -19.68 1.77
CA ALA A 78 13.61 -20.31 1.89
C ALA A 78 14.57 -19.50 2.80
N ASN A 79 14.56 -18.17 2.68
CA ASN A 79 15.33 -17.29 3.55
C ASN A 79 14.86 -17.39 5.01
N SER A 80 13.54 -17.51 5.23
CA SER A 80 12.96 -17.77 6.56
C SER A 80 13.54 -19.01 7.22
N GLU A 81 13.60 -20.09 6.45
CA GLU A 81 14.03 -21.39 6.96
C GLU A 81 15.53 -21.39 7.23
N THR A 82 16.33 -20.85 6.31
CA THR A 82 17.78 -20.68 6.49
C THR A 82 18.09 -19.88 7.76
N PHE A 83 17.28 -18.87 8.07
CA PHE A 83 17.40 -18.09 9.30
C PHE A 83 17.09 -18.91 10.55
N ARG A 84 16.04 -19.76 10.51
CA ARG A 84 15.71 -20.68 11.63
C ARG A 84 16.85 -21.66 11.89
N GLU A 85 17.40 -22.25 10.84
CA GLU A 85 18.54 -23.18 10.92
C GLU A 85 19.78 -22.48 11.52
N THR A 86 20.08 -21.27 11.03
CA THR A 86 21.22 -20.47 11.51
C THR A 86 21.10 -20.12 12.99
N GLN A 87 19.90 -19.73 13.45
CA GLN A 87 19.65 -19.50 14.88
C GLN A 87 19.70 -20.79 15.72
N ALA A 88 19.20 -21.91 15.20
CA ALA A 88 19.31 -23.20 15.89
C ALA A 88 20.77 -23.63 16.10
N HIS A 89 21.68 -23.17 15.24
CA HIS A 89 23.13 -23.36 15.36
C HIS A 89 23.84 -22.29 16.20
N GLY A 90 23.10 -21.36 16.84
CA GLY A 90 23.64 -20.37 17.77
C GLY A 90 24.42 -19.23 17.11
N MET A 91 24.24 -19.02 15.80
CA MET A 91 24.91 -17.95 15.08
C MET A 91 24.19 -16.62 15.30
N PRO A 92 24.92 -15.51 15.50
CA PRO A 92 24.32 -14.19 15.65
C PRO A 92 23.68 -13.73 14.33
N THR A 93 22.41 -13.35 14.39
CA THR A 93 21.62 -12.85 13.26
C THR A 93 21.32 -11.36 13.39
N GLU A 94 21.32 -10.64 12.26
CA GLU A 94 21.01 -9.20 12.24
C GLU A 94 19.55 -8.91 12.65
N PRO A 95 19.26 -7.75 13.27
CA PRO A 95 17.90 -7.40 13.68
C PRO A 95 17.00 -7.08 12.48
N GLY A 96 15.85 -7.76 12.36
CA GLY A 96 14.83 -7.41 11.38
C GLY A 96 13.92 -8.58 11.00
N GLN A 97 12.87 -8.81 11.77
CA GLN A 97 11.64 -9.59 11.44
C GLN A 97 11.76 -10.99 10.80
N TRP A 98 12.94 -11.63 10.80
CA TRP A 98 13.11 -13.03 10.47
C TRP A 98 13.27 -13.87 11.75
N PRO A 99 12.80 -15.14 11.77
CA PRO A 99 12.07 -15.80 10.69
C PRO A 99 10.60 -15.34 10.64
N LEU A 100 9.94 -15.58 9.50
CA LEU A 100 8.50 -15.36 9.37
C LEU A 100 7.75 -16.19 10.42
N GLY A 101 6.72 -15.57 11.02
CA GLY A 101 5.78 -16.26 11.90
C GLY A 101 4.95 -17.29 11.14
N ALA A 102 4.37 -18.26 11.87
CA ALA A 102 3.59 -19.35 11.29
C ALA A 102 2.42 -18.84 10.41
N LEU A 103 1.68 -17.84 10.89
CA LEU A 103 0.57 -17.25 10.14
C LEU A 103 1.00 -16.66 8.79
N HIS A 104 2.13 -15.97 8.75
CA HIS A 104 2.67 -15.41 7.51
C HIS A 104 3.12 -16.52 6.55
N THR A 105 3.76 -17.57 7.08
CA THR A 105 4.20 -18.72 6.29
C THR A 105 3.01 -19.42 5.61
N GLU A 106 1.96 -19.71 6.37
CA GLU A 106 0.71 -20.31 5.85
C GLU A 106 0.04 -19.41 4.80
N GLY A 107 -0.02 -18.10 5.06
CA GLY A 107 -0.55 -17.13 4.09
C GLY A 107 0.23 -17.11 2.77
N LEU A 108 1.56 -17.22 2.84
CA LEU A 108 2.42 -17.29 1.64
C LEU A 108 2.27 -18.61 0.89
N PHE A 109 2.09 -19.75 1.57
CA PHE A 109 1.76 -21.02 0.91
C PHE A 109 0.42 -20.94 0.20
N ALA A 110 -0.61 -20.40 0.86
CA ALA A 110 -1.91 -20.17 0.24
C ALA A 110 -1.78 -19.25 -0.99
N ALA A 111 -0.98 -18.19 -0.91
CA ALA A 111 -0.72 -17.30 -2.04
C ALA A 111 -0.09 -18.03 -3.23
N ILE A 112 0.95 -18.85 -2.99
CA ILE A 112 1.56 -19.68 -4.05
C ILE A 112 0.51 -20.61 -4.68
N TYR A 113 -0.32 -21.26 -3.85
CA TYR A 113 -1.38 -22.14 -4.33
C TYR A 113 -2.37 -21.39 -5.25
N PHE A 114 -2.93 -20.27 -4.81
CA PHE A 114 -3.90 -19.50 -5.60
C PHE A 114 -3.29 -18.89 -6.86
N LEU A 115 -2.04 -18.41 -6.79
CA LEU A 115 -1.33 -17.90 -7.96
C LEU A 115 -1.09 -18.99 -9.00
N SER A 116 -0.73 -20.20 -8.56
CA SER A 116 -0.53 -21.35 -9.45
C SER A 116 -1.84 -21.76 -10.13
N GLN A 117 -2.93 -21.86 -9.35
CA GLN A 117 -4.27 -22.14 -9.90
C GLN A 117 -4.72 -21.08 -10.90
N TYR A 118 -4.44 -19.80 -10.61
CA TYR A 118 -4.76 -18.73 -11.54
C TYR A 118 -3.95 -18.82 -12.82
N ALA A 119 -2.64 -19.10 -12.75
CA ALA A 119 -1.81 -19.31 -13.92
C ALA A 119 -2.32 -20.45 -14.82
N GLU A 120 -2.77 -21.56 -14.24
CA GLU A 120 -3.38 -22.67 -14.99
C GLU A 120 -4.68 -22.25 -15.69
N SER A 121 -5.51 -21.45 -15.01
CA SER A 121 -6.78 -20.95 -15.57
C SER A 121 -6.58 -20.01 -16.77
N LEU A 122 -5.49 -19.24 -16.80
CA LEU A 122 -5.15 -18.34 -17.90
C LEU A 122 -4.89 -19.07 -19.22
N GLY A 123 -4.40 -20.32 -19.18
CA GLY A 123 -4.22 -21.15 -20.37
C GLY A 123 -5.52 -21.61 -21.03
N HIS A 124 -6.65 -21.48 -20.33
CA HIS A 124 -7.97 -21.94 -20.76
C HIS A 124 -8.90 -20.79 -21.19
N GLU A 125 -8.46 -19.53 -21.05
CA GLU A 125 -9.26 -18.37 -21.45
C GLU A 125 -9.35 -18.31 -22.98
N PRO A 126 -10.55 -18.40 -23.59
CA PRO A 126 -10.68 -18.36 -25.04
C PRO A 126 -10.21 -17.00 -25.54
N LEU A 127 -9.24 -17.01 -26.46
CA LEU A 127 -8.87 -15.84 -27.23
C LEU A 127 -10.10 -15.39 -28.02
N VAL A 128 -10.86 -14.45 -27.46
CA VAL A 128 -11.99 -13.81 -28.13
C VAL A 128 -11.45 -13.25 -29.45
N ARG A 129 -11.84 -13.87 -30.56
CA ARG A 129 -11.51 -13.37 -31.91
C ARG A 129 -12.47 -12.22 -32.25
N PRO A 130 -11.97 -11.19 -32.95
CA PRO A 130 -12.80 -10.09 -33.45
C PRO A 130 -13.85 -10.58 -34.45
#